data_AF-D1BMT0-F1
#
_entry.id   AF-D1BMT0-F1
#
_cell.length_a   1.000
_cell.length_b   1.000
_cell.length_c   1.000
_cell.angle_alpha   90.00
_cell.angle_beta   90.00
_cell.angle_gamma   90.00
#
_symmetry.space_group_name_H-M   'P 1'
#
loop_
_entity.id
_entity.type
_entity.pdbx_description
1 polymer ?
#
loop_
_entity_poly.entity_id
_entity_poly.type
_entity_poly.pdbx_seq_one_letter_code
_entity_poly.pdbx_strand_id
1 'polypeptide(L)'
;MDELYSVRMRAAQGGPHENGGHHISGAERIVTLNQVGFIAQSLAERALHHSKGTADFINITVDLIPSETITYIDCLKVKEHTANTVTEAHQLAVKLLQGTDISESAIRNSIFLLKSLVSSMRGAMLVDAISGERLDAGNRGVRVSHMDSFDSDKLGDNEHMREALVLASKVQSAEGIVGELCWSDDPDYTIGYVACNGVYHRIPNMKEIGSNLGGRVFFVKPNIDLEGVIEYLEKEPVLVQW
;
A
#
# COMPACT_ATOMS: atom_id res chain seq x y z
N MET A 1 -18.94 -17.51 13.78
CA MET A 1 -18.28 -16.25 13.44
C MET A 1 -19.32 -15.38 12.78
N ASP A 2 -19.35 -14.10 13.13
CA ASP A 2 -20.22 -13.15 12.44
C ASP A 2 -19.80 -13.03 10.97
N GLU A 3 -20.77 -12.76 10.09
CA GLU A 3 -20.50 -12.47 8.69
C GLU A 3 -19.67 -11.20 8.55
N LEU A 4 -18.66 -11.26 7.70
CA LEU A 4 -17.75 -10.15 7.44
C LEU A 4 -17.97 -9.58 6.05
N TYR A 5 -17.90 -8.26 5.95
CA TYR A 5 -18.18 -7.49 4.74
C TYR A 5 -16.97 -6.63 4.40
N SER A 6 -16.53 -6.68 3.15
CA SER A 6 -15.54 -5.75 2.60
C SER A 6 -16.25 -4.46 2.19
N VAL A 7 -15.90 -3.35 2.84
CA VAL A 7 -16.35 -2.01 2.48
C VAL A 7 -15.19 -1.26 1.85
N ARG A 8 -15.26 -0.96 0.56
CA ARG A 8 -14.17 -0.32 -0.21
C ARG A 8 -14.64 0.99 -0.79
N MET A 9 -13.82 2.03 -0.71
CA MET A 9 -14.12 3.37 -1.21
C MET A 9 -13.02 3.85 -2.16
N ARG A 10 -13.44 4.53 -3.23
CA ARG A 10 -12.56 5.32 -4.09
C ARG A 10 -13.21 6.66 -4.44
N ALA A 11 -12.41 7.70 -4.45
CA ALA A 11 -12.84 9.07 -4.70
C ALA A 11 -11.93 9.78 -5.72
N ALA A 12 -12.53 10.64 -6.52
CA ALA A 12 -11.86 11.41 -7.57
C ALA A 12 -12.42 12.81 -7.71
N GLN A 13 -11.63 13.70 -8.31
CA GLN A 13 -12.02 15.04 -8.74
C GLN A 13 -11.83 15.17 -10.26
N GLY A 14 -12.76 15.83 -10.94
CA GLY A 14 -12.82 15.89 -12.40
C GLY A 14 -13.48 14.65 -13.02
N GLY A 15 -14.36 13.96 -12.28
CA GLY A 15 -15.04 12.75 -12.72
C GLY A 15 -14.35 11.44 -12.30
N PRO A 16 -14.87 10.28 -12.73
CA PRO A 16 -14.32 8.96 -12.36
C PRO A 16 -12.88 8.75 -12.85
N HIS A 17 -12.12 7.88 -12.16
CA HIS A 17 -10.73 7.57 -12.55
C HIS A 17 -10.63 6.98 -13.96
N GLU A 18 -11.66 6.26 -14.40
CA GLU A 18 -11.79 5.69 -15.75
C GLU A 18 -11.80 6.76 -16.84
N ASN A 19 -12.22 7.97 -16.49
CA ASN A 19 -12.28 9.13 -17.38
C ASN A 19 -11.12 10.11 -17.14
N GLY A 20 -10.08 9.69 -16.42
CA GLY A 20 -8.91 10.53 -16.12
C GLY A 20 -9.07 11.44 -14.91
N GLY A 21 -10.12 11.25 -14.10
CA GLY A 21 -10.28 11.98 -12.84
C GLY A 21 -9.10 11.82 -11.90
N HIS A 22 -8.70 12.93 -11.27
CA HIS A 22 -7.60 12.98 -10.32
C HIS A 22 -7.96 12.22 -9.05
N HIS A 23 -7.09 11.34 -8.57
CA HIS A 23 -7.35 10.55 -7.38
C HIS A 23 -7.30 11.42 -6.11
N ILE A 24 -8.38 11.42 -5.34
CA ILE A 24 -8.48 12.18 -4.09
C ILE A 24 -8.22 11.29 -2.88
N SER A 25 -8.95 10.19 -2.77
CA SER A 25 -8.85 9.28 -1.64
C SER A 25 -9.26 7.86 -2.00
N GLY A 26 -8.79 6.89 -1.23
CA GLY A 26 -9.25 5.53 -1.26
C GLY A 26 -8.92 4.84 0.05
N ALA A 27 -9.81 3.98 0.50
CA ALA A 27 -9.67 3.25 1.75
C ALA A 27 -10.59 2.04 1.72
N GLU A 28 -10.31 1.07 2.58
CA GLU A 28 -11.13 -0.10 2.75
C GLU A 28 -11.16 -0.56 4.20
N ARG A 29 -12.22 -1.30 4.55
CA ARG A 29 -12.36 -1.98 5.84
C ARG A 29 -13.04 -3.33 5.66
N ILE A 30 -12.75 -4.28 6.55
CA ILE A 30 -13.47 -5.55 6.68
C ILE A 30 -14.18 -5.53 8.03
N VAL A 31 -15.51 -5.56 8.00
CA VAL A 31 -16.33 -5.29 9.19
C VAL A 31 -17.52 -6.23 9.30
N THR A 32 -18.12 -6.30 10.49
CA THR A 32 -19.38 -7.03 10.68
C THR A 32 -20.56 -6.27 10.08
N LEU A 33 -21.67 -6.97 9.77
CA LEU A 33 -22.86 -6.38 9.12
C LEU A 33 -23.38 -5.10 9.81
N ASN A 34 -23.44 -5.10 11.14
CA ASN A 34 -23.91 -3.95 11.93
C ASN A 34 -23.00 -2.71 11.82
N GLN A 35 -21.78 -2.85 11.32
CA GLN A 35 -20.83 -1.76 11.17
C GLN A 35 -20.84 -1.13 9.77
N VAL A 36 -21.35 -1.85 8.76
CA VAL A 36 -21.31 -1.45 7.34
C VAL A 36 -21.80 -0.01 7.14
N GLY A 37 -22.94 0.36 7.73
CA GLY A 37 -23.54 1.68 7.54
C GLY A 37 -22.66 2.83 8.02
N PHE A 38 -22.12 2.75 9.24
CA PHE A 38 -21.28 3.83 9.78
C PHE A 38 -19.91 3.88 9.10
N ILE A 39 -19.36 2.73 8.70
CA ILE A 39 -18.09 2.68 7.98
C ILE A 39 -18.25 3.31 6.60
N ALA A 40 -19.32 2.99 5.86
CA ALA A 40 -19.61 3.62 4.58
C ALA A 40 -19.73 5.15 4.72
N GLN A 41 -20.39 5.63 5.77
CA GLN A 41 -20.45 7.06 6.08
C GLN A 41 -19.06 7.65 6.36
N SER A 42 -18.27 7.01 7.22
CA SER A 42 -16.91 7.46 7.56
C SER A 42 -16.00 7.56 6.33
N LEU A 43 -16.07 6.59 5.42
CA LEU A 43 -15.30 6.61 4.18
C LEU A 43 -15.78 7.71 3.22
N ALA A 44 -17.08 7.99 3.15
CA ALA A 44 -17.61 9.11 2.38
C ALA A 44 -17.10 10.46 2.93
N GLU A 45 -17.13 10.63 4.26
CA GLU A 45 -16.60 11.84 4.92
C GLU A 45 -15.10 12.04 4.65
N ARG A 46 -14.31 10.96 4.73
CA ARG A 46 -12.88 10.98 4.38
C ARG A 46 -12.64 11.43 2.94
N ALA A 47 -13.48 11.01 2.00
CA ALA A 47 -13.39 11.41 0.61
C ALA A 47 -13.73 12.90 0.37
N LEU A 48 -14.69 13.43 1.12
CA LEU A 48 -15.16 14.82 0.98
C LEU A 48 -14.18 15.84 1.60
N HIS A 49 -13.41 15.42 2.60
CA HIS A 49 -12.54 16.29 3.40
C HIS A 49 -11.03 15.97 3.27
N HIS A 50 -10.62 15.31 2.18
CA HIS A 50 -9.23 14.90 1.99
C HIS A 50 -8.30 16.10 1.71
N SER A 51 -7.04 16.02 2.15
CA SER A 51 -6.02 17.08 1.95
C SER A 51 -5.68 17.33 0.47
N LYS A 52 -5.92 16.34 -0.41
CA LYS A 52 -5.74 16.45 -1.87
C LYS A 52 -6.83 17.26 -2.56
N GLY A 53 -7.94 17.56 -1.88
CA GLY A 53 -9.07 18.32 -2.42
C GLY A 53 -10.41 17.64 -2.15
N THR A 54 -11.48 18.24 -2.70
CA THR A 54 -12.85 17.72 -2.55
C THR A 54 -13.22 16.88 -3.77
N ALA A 55 -13.61 15.64 -3.53
CA ALA A 55 -14.06 14.73 -4.57
C ALA A 55 -15.44 15.14 -5.16
N ASP A 56 -15.58 15.04 -6.48
CA ASP A 56 -16.86 15.16 -7.20
C ASP A 56 -17.41 13.79 -7.65
N PHE A 57 -16.61 12.74 -7.48
CA PHE A 57 -17.00 11.35 -7.68
C PHE A 57 -16.57 10.51 -6.47
N ILE A 58 -17.51 9.78 -5.88
CA ILE A 58 -17.27 8.82 -4.79
C ILE A 58 -18.00 7.52 -5.15
N ASN A 59 -17.29 6.40 -5.05
CA ASN A 59 -17.86 5.08 -5.20
C ASN A 59 -17.51 4.24 -3.97
N ILE A 60 -18.53 3.68 -3.33
CA ILE A 60 -18.42 2.77 -2.19
C ILE A 60 -19.05 1.44 -2.60
N THR A 61 -18.28 0.37 -2.45
CA THR A 61 -18.72 -1.01 -2.69
C THR A 61 -18.77 -1.75 -1.36
N VAL A 62 -19.79 -2.57 -1.16
CA VAL A 62 -19.94 -3.46 -0.01
C VAL A 62 -20.19 -4.88 -0.51
N ASP A 63 -19.32 -5.80 -0.15
CA ASP A 63 -19.38 -7.21 -0.55
C ASP A 63 -19.33 -8.11 0.69
N LEU A 64 -20.18 -9.14 0.78
CA LEU A 64 -20.05 -10.20 1.78
C LEU A 64 -18.81 -11.04 1.46
N ILE A 65 -17.99 -11.33 2.47
CA ILE A 65 -16.81 -12.19 2.34
C ILE A 65 -17.15 -13.58 2.86
N PRO A 66 -17.06 -14.64 2.04
CA PRO A 66 -17.20 -16.01 2.52
C PRO A 66 -16.11 -16.31 3.55
N SER A 67 -16.49 -16.71 4.76
CA SER A 67 -15.58 -16.82 5.89
C SER A 67 -14.45 -17.83 5.65
N GLU A 68 -14.71 -18.86 4.86
CA GLU A 68 -13.74 -19.88 4.44
C GLU A 68 -12.65 -19.38 3.49
N THR A 69 -12.83 -18.20 2.88
CA THR A 69 -11.84 -17.59 1.98
C THR A 69 -10.88 -16.66 2.70
N ILE A 70 -11.15 -16.34 3.97
CA ILE A 70 -10.36 -15.38 4.73
C ILE A 70 -9.07 -16.03 5.21
N THR A 71 -7.95 -15.49 4.77
CA THR A 71 -6.63 -15.85 5.29
C THR A 71 -6.28 -14.96 6.47
N TYR A 72 -5.87 -15.56 7.59
CA TYR A 72 -5.37 -14.86 8.76
C TYR A 72 -3.85 -14.89 8.78
N ILE A 73 -3.22 -13.74 8.96
CA ILE A 73 -1.76 -13.62 9.02
C ILE A 73 -1.32 -12.79 10.22
N ASP A 74 -0.11 -13.04 10.70
CA ASP A 74 0.53 -12.19 11.69
C ASP A 74 1.00 -10.88 11.05
N CYS A 75 0.90 -9.80 11.82
CA CYS A 75 1.41 -8.50 11.41
C CYS A 75 2.94 -8.47 11.38
N LEU A 76 3.51 -7.69 10.46
CA LEU A 76 4.94 -7.44 10.42
C LEU A 76 5.44 -6.78 11.71
N LYS A 77 6.66 -7.16 12.13
CA LYS A 77 7.35 -6.48 13.23
C LYS A 77 7.71 -5.06 12.81
N VAL A 78 7.42 -4.08 13.64
CA VAL A 78 7.74 -2.68 13.33
C VAL A 78 9.12 -2.31 13.87
N LYS A 79 9.93 -1.64 13.05
CA LYS A 79 11.18 -1.01 13.47
C LYS A 79 11.26 0.43 12.96
N GLU A 80 11.36 1.37 13.89
CA GLU A 80 11.56 2.78 13.60
C GLU A 80 13.04 3.08 13.37
N HIS A 81 13.33 3.95 12.39
CA HIS A 81 14.69 4.40 12.07
C HIS A 81 14.78 5.91 12.07
N THR A 82 16.01 6.42 12.00
CA THR A 82 16.30 7.85 11.85
C THR A 82 17.04 8.10 10.54
N ALA A 83 16.67 9.20 9.88
CA ALA A 83 17.34 9.75 8.70
C ALA A 83 17.00 11.24 8.65
N ASN A 84 17.99 12.11 8.43
CA ASN A 84 17.80 13.57 8.48
C ASN A 84 17.60 14.18 7.10
N THR A 85 17.97 13.46 6.04
CA THR A 85 17.87 13.92 4.65
C THR A 85 17.29 12.83 3.76
N VAL A 86 16.73 13.23 2.62
CA VAL A 86 16.24 12.29 1.59
C VAL A 86 17.34 11.34 1.12
N THR A 87 18.57 11.84 0.97
CA THR A 87 19.72 11.03 0.60
C THR A 87 20.04 9.97 1.66
N GLU A 88 20.06 10.33 2.94
CA GLU A 88 20.28 9.38 4.04
C GLU A 88 19.17 8.33 4.10
N ALA A 89 17.92 8.74 3.91
CA ALA A 89 16.76 7.85 3.92
C ALA A 89 16.85 6.81 2.79
N HIS A 90 17.19 7.26 1.56
CA HIS A 90 17.36 6.37 0.41
C HIS A 90 18.55 5.42 0.56
N GLN A 91 19.67 5.89 1.14
CA GLN A 91 20.80 5.02 1.45
C GLN A 91 20.44 3.95 2.50
N LEU A 92 19.66 4.33 3.51
CA LEU A 92 19.17 3.38 4.50
C LEU A 92 18.22 2.35 3.88
N ALA A 93 17.30 2.78 3.01
CA ALA A 93 16.40 1.88 2.28
C ALA A 93 17.20 0.84 1.46
N VAL A 94 18.25 1.26 0.74
CA VAL A 94 19.16 0.35 0.02
C VAL A 94 19.79 -0.64 0.98
N LYS A 95 20.37 -0.17 2.10
CA LYS A 95 21.02 -1.04 3.08
C LYS A 95 20.08 -2.08 3.70
N LEU A 96 18.81 -1.71 3.92
CA LEU A 96 17.83 -2.58 4.55
C LEU A 96 17.26 -3.63 3.59
N LEU A 97 17.02 -3.25 2.33
CA LEU A 97 16.46 -4.15 1.30
C LEU A 97 17.52 -5.06 0.68
N GLN A 98 18.77 -4.60 0.55
CA GLN A 98 19.82 -5.36 -0.11
C GLN A 98 20.12 -6.65 0.68
N GLY A 99 20.09 -7.77 -0.04
CA GLY A 99 20.31 -9.08 0.57
C GLY A 99 20.54 -10.15 -0.50
N THR A 100 20.31 -11.40 -0.13
CA THR A 100 20.39 -12.55 -1.04
C THR A 100 19.34 -12.51 -2.13
N ASP A 101 18.16 -11.96 -1.82
CA ASP A 101 16.98 -12.02 -2.68
C ASP A 101 16.71 -10.74 -3.48
N ILE A 102 17.34 -9.62 -3.11
CA ILE A 102 17.15 -8.32 -3.78
C ILE A 102 18.50 -7.68 -4.09
N SER A 103 18.75 -7.42 -5.37
CA SER A 103 19.98 -6.79 -5.83
C SER A 103 19.98 -5.28 -5.55
N GLU A 104 21.16 -4.73 -5.29
CA GLU A 104 21.32 -3.28 -5.13
C GLU A 104 20.87 -2.51 -6.38
N SER A 105 21.12 -3.06 -7.58
CA SER A 105 20.66 -2.49 -8.84
C SER A 105 19.14 -2.40 -8.92
N ALA A 106 18.42 -3.44 -8.50
CA ALA A 106 16.95 -3.43 -8.49
C ALA A 106 16.39 -2.34 -7.56
N ILE A 107 16.98 -2.19 -6.36
CA ILE A 107 16.56 -1.19 -5.39
C ILE A 107 16.83 0.22 -5.91
N ARG A 108 18.03 0.46 -6.45
CA ARG A 108 18.40 1.77 -7.02
C ARG A 108 17.52 2.14 -8.21
N ASN A 109 17.23 1.18 -9.09
CA ASN A 109 16.31 1.40 -10.21
C ASN A 109 14.91 1.72 -9.71
N SER A 110 14.43 1.03 -8.66
CA SER A 110 13.11 1.28 -8.06
C SER A 110 12.99 2.68 -7.45
N ILE A 111 14.04 3.15 -6.75
CA ILE A 111 14.10 4.53 -6.26
C ILE A 111 14.09 5.52 -7.44
N PHE A 112 14.83 5.23 -8.52
CA PHE A 112 14.83 6.06 -9.72
C PHE A 112 13.46 6.11 -10.40
N LEU A 113 12.77 4.96 -10.55
CA LEU A 113 11.44 4.86 -11.13
C LEU A 113 10.43 5.71 -10.35
N LEU A 114 10.42 5.59 -9.02
CA LEU A 114 9.53 6.38 -8.18
C LEU A 114 9.84 7.89 -8.24
N LYS A 115 11.12 8.28 -8.27
CA LYS A 115 11.53 9.69 -8.43
C LYS A 115 11.22 10.27 -9.81
N SER A 116 11.13 9.41 -10.83
CA SER A 116 10.87 9.80 -12.22
C SER A 116 9.39 9.84 -12.58
N LEU A 117 8.50 9.57 -11.61
CA LEU A 117 7.07 9.69 -11.79
C LEU A 117 6.69 11.14 -12.14
N VAL A 118 5.91 11.31 -13.21
CA VAL A 118 5.31 12.60 -13.58
C VAL A 118 4.06 12.87 -12.73
N SER A 119 3.40 11.80 -12.30
CA SER A 119 2.25 11.79 -11.40
C SER A 119 2.27 10.52 -10.57
N SER A 120 1.69 10.57 -9.37
CA SER A 120 1.57 9.43 -8.47
C SER A 120 0.85 8.26 -9.15
N MET A 121 1.35 7.05 -8.93
CA MET A 121 0.66 5.83 -9.36
C MET A 121 -0.48 5.48 -8.41
N ARG A 122 -1.54 4.86 -8.94
CA ARG A 122 -2.70 4.41 -8.15
C ARG A 122 -2.46 3.09 -7.40
N GLY A 123 -1.46 2.34 -7.82
CA GLY A 123 -1.05 1.05 -7.27
C GLY A 123 0.47 0.94 -7.25
N ALA A 124 0.97 -0.24 -6.95
CA ALA A 124 2.40 -0.53 -6.89
C ALA A 124 2.96 -0.96 -8.26
N MET A 125 4.21 -0.62 -8.51
CA MET A 125 4.98 -1.28 -9.56
C MET A 125 5.40 -2.68 -9.08
N LEU A 126 5.40 -3.66 -9.97
CA LEU A 126 6.06 -4.94 -9.72
C LEU A 126 7.44 -4.89 -10.37
N VAL A 127 8.48 -5.19 -9.60
CA VAL A 127 9.87 -5.13 -10.07
C VAL A 127 10.55 -6.46 -9.80
N ASP A 128 11.21 -7.01 -10.81
CA ASP A 128 12.06 -8.20 -10.65
C ASP A 128 13.20 -7.87 -9.67
N ALA A 129 13.27 -8.65 -8.59
CA ALA A 129 14.16 -8.37 -7.47
C ALA A 129 15.66 -8.45 -7.83
N ILE A 130 16.01 -9.05 -8.97
CA ILE A 130 17.41 -9.27 -9.37
C ILE A 130 17.82 -8.31 -10.49
N SER A 131 17.06 -8.27 -11.58
CA SER A 131 17.35 -7.42 -12.74
C SER A 131 16.93 -5.96 -12.52
N GLY A 132 15.92 -5.71 -11.68
CA GLY A 132 15.31 -4.40 -11.52
C GLY A 132 14.35 -4.01 -12.63
N GLU A 133 14.02 -4.92 -13.55
CA GLU A 133 13.03 -4.68 -14.59
C GLU A 133 11.62 -4.51 -13.98
N ARG A 134 10.86 -3.54 -14.49
CA ARG A 134 9.46 -3.35 -14.13
C ARG A 134 8.58 -4.30 -14.94
N LEU A 135 7.82 -5.13 -14.24
CA LEU A 135 7.04 -6.24 -14.79
C LEU A 135 5.55 -5.92 -14.95
N ASP A 136 5.01 -4.94 -14.21
CA ASP A 136 3.61 -4.55 -14.34
C ASP A 136 3.35 -3.67 -15.58
N ALA A 137 2.15 -3.77 -16.13
CA ALA A 137 1.76 -3.04 -17.33
C ALA A 137 1.04 -1.70 -17.02
N GLY A 138 1.42 -0.66 -17.77
CA GLY A 138 0.72 0.63 -17.79
C GLY A 138 0.95 1.52 -16.56
N ASN A 139 0.07 2.51 -16.36
CA ASN A 139 0.20 3.51 -15.29
C ASN A 139 -0.68 3.21 -14.06
N ARG A 140 -1.46 2.13 -14.08
CA ARG A 140 -2.33 1.76 -12.96
C ARG A 140 -1.53 1.17 -11.81
N GLY A 141 -0.58 0.28 -12.10
CA GLY A 141 0.05 -0.58 -11.11
C GLY A 141 -0.94 -1.60 -10.50
N VAL A 142 -0.43 -2.41 -9.58
CA VAL A 142 -1.20 -3.42 -8.84
C VAL A 142 -1.80 -2.79 -7.60
N ARG A 143 -3.12 -2.91 -7.41
CA ARG A 143 -3.80 -2.29 -6.27
C ARG A 143 -4.22 -3.35 -5.26
N VAL A 144 -3.42 -3.47 -4.20
CA VAL A 144 -3.74 -4.36 -3.08
C VAL A 144 -5.08 -3.96 -2.47
N SER A 145 -5.97 -4.92 -2.25
CA SER A 145 -7.28 -4.72 -1.63
C SER A 145 -7.75 -5.94 -0.86
N HIS A 146 -8.92 -5.86 -0.21
CA HIS A 146 -9.47 -6.90 0.67
C HIS A 146 -8.55 -7.23 1.85
N MET A 147 -7.94 -6.22 2.47
CA MET A 147 -7.24 -6.39 3.74
C MET A 147 -7.80 -5.49 4.84
N ASP A 148 -7.76 -5.97 6.08
CA ASP A 148 -7.95 -5.14 7.27
C ASP A 148 -7.36 -5.81 8.52
N SER A 149 -7.51 -5.17 9.67
CA SER A 149 -7.22 -5.73 10.98
C SER A 149 -8.24 -5.27 12.02
N PHE A 150 -8.86 -6.22 12.71
CA PHE A 150 -9.79 -5.95 13.83
C PHE A 150 -9.11 -5.35 15.05
N ASP A 151 -7.80 -5.56 15.17
CA ASP A 151 -7.02 -5.12 16.31
C ASP A 151 -6.26 -3.82 16.03
N SER A 152 -6.46 -3.21 14.84
CA SER A 152 -5.62 -2.13 14.32
C SER A 152 -5.47 -0.91 15.23
N ASP A 153 -6.44 -0.66 16.11
CA ASP A 153 -6.38 0.39 17.13
C ASP A 153 -5.23 0.19 18.14
N LYS A 154 -4.73 -1.05 18.32
CA LYS A 154 -3.59 -1.34 19.20
C LYS A 154 -2.25 -0.79 18.69
N LEU A 155 -2.15 -0.35 17.44
CA LEU A 155 -0.95 0.32 16.90
C LEU A 155 -0.83 1.80 17.27
N GLY A 156 -1.82 2.34 17.96
CA GLY A 156 -1.92 3.76 18.24
C GLY A 156 -2.61 4.55 17.13
N ASP A 157 -2.57 5.87 17.27
CA ASP A 157 -3.53 6.76 16.62
C ASP A 157 -3.17 7.14 15.18
N ASN A 158 -2.02 6.69 14.65
CA ASN A 158 -1.58 7.06 13.31
C ASN A 158 -2.25 6.16 12.25
N GLU A 159 -3.41 6.59 11.75
CA GLU A 159 -4.18 5.86 10.73
C GLU A 159 -3.34 5.51 9.48
N HIS A 160 -2.53 6.46 8.97
CA HIS A 160 -1.65 6.19 7.82
C HIS A 160 -0.67 5.04 8.08
N MET A 161 -0.08 4.98 9.28
CA MET A 161 0.82 3.90 9.66
C MET A 161 0.06 2.57 9.75
N ARG A 162 -1.14 2.56 10.34
CA ARG A 162 -1.97 1.37 10.48
C ARG A 162 -2.31 0.77 9.12
N GLU A 163 -2.85 1.60 8.22
CA GLU A 163 -3.22 1.18 6.86
C GLU A 163 -2.00 0.69 6.08
N ALA A 164 -0.88 1.41 6.16
CA ALA A 164 0.36 1.00 5.50
C ALA A 164 0.92 -0.32 6.06
N LEU A 165 0.85 -0.55 7.37
CA LEU A 165 1.37 -1.77 7.99
C LEU A 165 0.50 -3.00 7.67
N VAL A 166 -0.83 -2.86 7.67
CA VAL A 166 -1.75 -3.92 7.24
C VAL A 166 -1.50 -4.28 5.78
N LEU A 167 -1.41 -3.28 4.90
CA LEU A 167 -1.10 -3.48 3.48
C LEU A 167 0.25 -4.18 3.30
N ALA A 168 1.31 -3.68 3.95
CA ALA A 168 2.64 -4.27 3.88
C ALA A 168 2.65 -5.72 4.38
N SER A 169 1.88 -6.03 5.43
CA SER A 169 1.77 -7.38 5.97
C SER A 169 1.14 -8.33 4.96
N LYS A 170 0.02 -7.93 4.31
CA LYS A 170 -0.58 -8.70 3.21
C LYS A 170 0.38 -8.85 2.03
N VAL A 171 1.10 -7.79 1.66
CA VAL A 171 2.06 -7.84 0.55
C VAL A 171 3.19 -8.83 0.85
N GLN A 172 3.74 -8.80 2.06
CA GLN A 172 4.81 -9.70 2.47
C GLN A 172 4.35 -11.15 2.69
N SER A 173 3.04 -11.41 2.83
CA SER A 173 2.50 -12.77 2.89
C SER A 173 2.26 -13.38 1.50
N ALA A 174 2.31 -12.59 0.43
CA ALA A 174 2.16 -13.09 -0.93
C ALA A 174 3.38 -13.92 -1.35
N GLU A 175 3.15 -15.12 -1.90
CA GLU A 175 4.23 -15.98 -2.38
C GLU A 175 5.04 -15.27 -3.48
N GLY A 176 6.36 -15.22 -3.30
CA GLY A 176 7.25 -14.62 -4.29
C GLY A 176 7.52 -13.13 -4.12
N ILE A 177 6.82 -12.42 -3.23
CA ILE A 177 7.25 -11.08 -2.79
C ILE A 177 8.40 -11.23 -1.80
N VAL A 178 9.50 -10.52 -2.04
CA VAL A 178 10.71 -10.54 -1.19
C VAL A 178 10.99 -9.19 -0.53
N GLY A 179 10.34 -8.13 -0.99
CA GLY A 179 10.45 -6.82 -0.36
C GLY A 179 9.45 -5.81 -0.89
N GLU A 180 9.32 -4.71 -0.18
CA GLU A 180 8.55 -3.53 -0.58
C GLU A 180 9.35 -2.25 -0.30
N LEU A 181 9.22 -1.26 -1.19
CA LEU A 181 9.66 0.12 -1.00
C LEU A 181 8.47 1.06 -1.17
N CYS A 182 8.24 1.95 -0.21
CA CYS A 182 7.10 2.87 -0.24
C CYS A 182 7.42 4.23 0.37
N TRP A 183 6.87 5.30 -0.20
CA TRP A 183 6.65 6.57 0.48
C TRP A 183 5.37 7.24 -0.01
N SER A 184 4.75 8.03 0.87
CA SER A 184 3.46 8.67 0.59
C SER A 184 3.54 9.63 -0.59
N ASP A 185 2.43 9.81 -1.29
CA ASP A 185 2.21 10.86 -2.28
C ASP A 185 1.56 12.12 -1.66
N ASP A 186 1.19 12.09 -0.37
CA ASP A 186 0.64 13.25 0.33
C ASP A 186 1.74 14.30 0.62
N PRO A 187 1.57 15.58 0.24
CA PRO A 187 2.63 16.59 0.30
C PRO A 187 3.18 16.85 1.72
N ASP A 188 2.36 16.64 2.74
CA ASP A 188 2.66 16.87 4.15
C ASP A 188 3.21 15.62 4.87
N TYR A 189 3.27 14.46 4.19
CA TYR A 189 3.73 13.20 4.78
C TYR A 189 5.02 12.70 4.13
N THR A 190 6.17 12.93 4.77
CA THR A 190 7.49 12.54 4.23
C THR A 190 7.98 11.18 4.72
N ILE A 191 7.28 10.54 5.65
CA ILE A 191 7.65 9.22 6.16
C ILE A 191 7.31 8.17 5.10
N GLY A 192 8.25 7.25 4.88
CA GLY A 192 8.05 6.05 4.08
C GLY A 192 8.46 4.82 4.86
N TYR A 193 8.64 3.72 4.15
CA TYR A 193 9.13 2.48 4.73
C TYR A 193 9.75 1.56 3.67
N VAL A 194 10.46 0.55 4.17
CA VAL A 194 10.72 -0.68 3.43
C VAL A 194 10.20 -1.86 4.24
N ALA A 195 9.65 -2.87 3.58
CA ALA A 195 9.25 -4.11 4.24
C ALA A 195 10.04 -5.27 3.64
N CYS A 196 10.70 -6.06 4.49
CA CYS A 196 11.45 -7.23 4.09
C CYS A 196 11.73 -8.11 5.32
N ASN A 197 11.89 -9.42 5.12
CA ASN A 197 12.31 -10.37 6.17
C ASN A 197 11.41 -10.33 7.42
N GLY A 198 10.10 -10.14 7.25
CA GLY A 198 9.13 -10.10 8.35
C GLY A 198 9.17 -8.81 9.18
N VAL A 199 9.81 -7.75 8.68
CA VAL A 199 9.95 -6.46 9.38
C VAL A 199 9.49 -5.32 8.49
N TYR A 200 8.69 -4.43 9.05
CA TYR A 200 8.31 -3.14 8.50
C TYR A 200 9.26 -2.08 9.07
N HIS A 201 10.20 -1.62 8.25
CA HIS A 201 11.20 -0.62 8.61
C HIS A 201 10.69 0.77 8.23
N ARG A 202 10.27 1.55 9.22
CA ARG A 202 9.71 2.88 9.02
C ARG A 202 10.84 3.92 8.97
N ILE A 203 10.88 4.72 7.90
CA ILE A 203 11.99 5.60 7.57
C ILE A 203 11.47 7.03 7.35
N PRO A 204 11.90 8.02 8.15
CA PRO A 204 11.52 9.41 7.94
C PRO A 204 12.24 10.02 6.72
N ASN A 205 11.69 11.13 6.20
CA ASN A 205 12.33 11.95 5.16
C ASN A 205 12.62 11.19 3.85
N MET A 206 11.72 10.30 3.39
CA MET A 206 11.88 9.57 2.13
C MET A 206 11.62 10.43 0.88
N LYS A 207 11.06 11.63 1.05
CA LYS A 207 10.86 12.64 0.02
C LYS A 207 10.93 14.05 0.63
N GLU A 208 11.04 15.05 -0.24
CA GLU A 208 10.93 16.46 0.15
C GLU A 208 9.50 16.82 0.59
N ILE A 209 9.39 17.66 1.62
CA ILE A 209 8.10 18.23 2.03
C ILE A 209 7.50 19.05 0.88
N GLY A 210 6.19 18.92 0.68
CA GLY A 210 5.46 19.55 -0.42
C GLY A 210 5.49 18.77 -1.75
N SER A 211 6.28 17.70 -1.85
CA SER A 211 6.28 16.84 -3.04
C SER A 211 5.03 15.96 -3.06
N ASN A 212 4.29 16.01 -4.17
CA ASN A 212 3.15 15.11 -4.42
C ASN A 212 3.57 13.77 -5.03
N LEU A 213 4.88 13.51 -5.18
CA LEU A 213 5.39 12.28 -5.80
C LEU A 213 5.60 11.21 -4.74
N GLY A 214 4.82 10.14 -4.86
CA GLY A 214 4.91 8.95 -4.04
C GLY A 214 4.49 7.71 -4.82
N GLY A 215 4.73 6.56 -4.21
CA GLY A 215 4.39 5.29 -4.82
C GLY A 215 4.96 4.11 -4.06
N ARG A 216 4.71 2.93 -4.63
CA ARG A 216 5.05 1.64 -4.06
C ARG A 216 5.73 0.79 -5.12
N VAL A 217 6.71 0.00 -4.69
CA VAL A 217 7.34 -1.04 -5.49
C VAL A 217 7.33 -2.33 -4.69
N PHE A 218 6.87 -3.41 -5.30
CA PHE A 218 6.99 -4.75 -4.76
C PHE A 218 8.08 -5.51 -5.53
N PHE A 219 9.07 -6.00 -4.80
CA PHE A 219 10.15 -6.81 -5.35
C PHE A 219 9.68 -8.25 -5.43
N VAL A 220 9.57 -8.78 -6.65
CA VAL A 220 9.15 -10.17 -6.91
C VAL A 220 10.35 -11.04 -7.26
N LYS A 221 10.32 -12.31 -6.84
CA LYS A 221 11.32 -13.30 -7.26
C LYS A 221 11.28 -13.49 -8.78
N PRO A 222 12.43 -13.76 -9.43
CA PRO A 222 12.45 -14.14 -10.83
C PRO A 222 11.63 -15.41 -11.10
N ASN A 223 11.01 -15.49 -12.27
CA ASN A 223 10.22 -16.65 -12.74
C ASN A 223 9.04 -17.04 -11.82
N ILE A 224 8.51 -16.09 -11.04
CA ILE A 224 7.28 -16.30 -10.27
C ILE A 224 6.04 -16.31 -11.18
N ASP A 225 4.96 -16.95 -10.72
CA ASP A 225 3.62 -16.75 -11.28
C ASP A 225 3.12 -15.35 -10.95
N LEU A 226 3.36 -14.40 -11.87
CA LEU A 226 2.98 -13.01 -11.69
C LEU A 226 1.46 -12.82 -11.63
N GLU A 227 0.70 -13.63 -12.39
CA GLU A 227 -0.76 -13.55 -12.41
C GLU A 227 -1.34 -13.99 -11.06
N GLY A 228 -0.83 -15.10 -10.51
CA GLY A 228 -1.21 -15.56 -9.16
C GLY A 228 -0.88 -14.55 -8.07
N VAL A 229 0.28 -13.89 -8.13
CA VAL A 229 0.64 -12.82 -7.19
C VAL A 229 -0.34 -11.64 -7.29
N ILE A 230 -0.64 -11.19 -8.50
CA ILE A 230 -1.58 -10.08 -8.73
C ILE A 230 -2.98 -10.46 -8.23
N GLU A 231 -3.44 -11.67 -8.53
CA GLU A 231 -4.74 -12.17 -8.09
C GLU A 231 -4.84 -12.19 -6.55
N TYR A 232 -3.83 -12.72 -5.86
CA TYR A 232 -3.77 -12.70 -4.41
C TYR A 232 -3.83 -11.27 -3.84
N LEU A 233 -2.99 -10.38 -4.38
CA LEU A 233 -2.91 -8.99 -3.92
C LEU A 233 -4.23 -8.23 -4.13
N GLU A 234 -4.87 -8.40 -5.29
CA GLU A 234 -6.09 -7.65 -5.63
C GLU A 234 -7.37 -8.29 -5.07
N LYS A 235 -7.44 -9.61 -4.84
CA LYS A 235 -8.72 -10.30 -4.56
C LYS A 235 -8.79 -11.09 -3.26
N GLU A 236 -7.69 -11.66 -2.77
CA GLU A 236 -7.74 -12.56 -1.61
C GLU A 236 -8.07 -11.78 -0.31
N PRO A 237 -9.11 -12.13 0.45
CA PRO A 237 -9.39 -11.46 1.71
C PRO A 237 -8.40 -11.87 2.80
N VAL A 238 -7.72 -10.90 3.39
CA VAL A 238 -6.71 -11.11 4.44
C VAL A 238 -7.03 -10.30 5.68
N LEU A 239 -7.00 -10.95 6.84
CA LEU A 239 -7.08 -10.29 8.13
C LEU A 239 -5.76 -10.40 8.88
N VAL A 240 -5.20 -9.24 9.20
CA VAL A 240 -3.92 -9.14 9.93
C VAL A 240 -4.18 -9.14 11.43
N GLN A 241 -3.50 -10.04 12.15
CA GLN A 241 -3.62 -10.25 13.59
C GLN A 241 -2.34 -9.80 14.31
N TRP A 242 -2.49 -9.39 15.58
CA TRP A 242 -1.37 -9.11 16.50
C TRP A 242 -1.31 -10.06 17.67
#